data_AF-A0A9Q1E598-F1
#
_entry.id   AF-A0A9Q1E598-F1
#
_cell.length_a   1.000
_cell.length_b   1.000
_cell.length_c   1.000
_cell.angle_alpha   90.00
_cell.angle_beta   90.00
_cell.angle_gamma   90.00
#
_symmetry.space_group_name_H-M   'P 1'
#
loop_
_entity.id
_entity.type
_entity.pdbx_description
1 polymer ?
#
loop_
_entity_poly.entity_id
_entity_poly.type
_entity_poly.pdbx_seq_one_letter_code
_entity_poly.pdbx_strand_id
1 'polypeptide(L)'
;MNLKKDEKLKLFQSHLSQYYPECSEREQEDPEALYIVEKMLKTCGSERSLKITLHILRNMKQKDLTASLERDEQHSETCWEWAEPAL
;
A
#
# COMPACT_ATOMS: atom_id res chain seq x y z
N MET A 1 -11.51 14.03 -5.90
CA MET A 1 -11.01 14.96 -4.87
C MET A 1 -9.57 15.31 -5.20
N ASN A 2 -9.23 16.60 -5.24
CA ASN A 2 -7.85 17.07 -5.44
C ASN A 2 -7.25 17.43 -4.08
N LEU A 3 -6.73 16.44 -3.35
CA LEU A 3 -5.94 16.67 -2.13
C LEU A 3 -4.46 16.89 -2.50
N LYS A 4 -3.77 17.72 -1.71
CA LYS A 4 -2.30 17.83 -1.78
C LYS A 4 -1.63 16.54 -1.30
N LYS A 5 -0.36 16.34 -1.68
CA LYS A 5 0.39 15.12 -1.33
C LYS A 5 0.38 14.83 0.18
N ASP A 6 0.62 15.84 1.00
CA ASP A 6 0.72 15.68 2.45
C ASP A 6 -0.64 15.39 3.08
N GLU A 7 -1.72 15.98 2.55
CA GLU A 7 -3.09 15.69 2.98
C GLU A 7 -3.51 14.25 2.63
N LYS A 8 -3.10 13.75 1.46
CA LYS A 8 -3.32 12.34 1.07
C LYS A 8 -2.57 11.39 2.01
N LEU A 9 -1.34 11.74 2.39
CA LEU A 9 -0.53 10.91 3.28
C LEU A 9 -1.12 10.86 4.69
N LYS A 10 -1.53 12.01 5.24
CA LYS A 10 -2.22 12.08 6.53
C LYS A 10 -3.52 11.29 6.53
N LEU A 11 -4.28 11.38 5.44
CA LEU A 11 -5.51 10.59 5.30
C LEU A 11 -5.21 9.08 5.23
N PHE A 12 -4.17 8.67 4.50
CA PHE A 12 -3.72 7.27 4.46
C PHE A 12 -3.33 6.78 5.85
N GLN A 13 -2.50 7.54 6.58
CA GLN A 13 -2.07 7.21 7.94
C GLN A 13 -3.27 7.11 8.89
N SER A 14 -4.25 8.01 8.78
CA SER A 14 -5.48 7.96 9.58
C SER A 14 -6.32 6.70 9.31
N HIS A 15 -6.39 6.24 8.05
CA HIS A 15 -7.06 4.97 7.75
C HIS A 15 -6.24 3.79 8.26
N LEU A 16 -4.93 3.83 8.10
CA LEU A 16 -4.03 2.79 8.58
C LEU A 16 -4.15 2.60 10.10
N SER A 17 -4.14 3.69 10.87
CA SER A 17 -4.30 3.63 12.34
C SER A 17 -5.69 3.17 12.77
N GLN A 18 -6.72 3.48 11.99
CA GLN A 18 -8.10 3.07 12.28
C GLN A 18 -8.36 1.59 12.01
N TYR A 19 -7.93 1.09 10.84
CA TYR A 19 -8.27 -0.26 10.39
C TYR A 19 -7.18 -1.30 10.69
N TYR A 20 -5.92 -0.85 10.77
CA TYR A 20 -4.74 -1.71 10.94
C TYR A 20 -3.79 -1.09 11.98
N PRO A 21 -4.25 -0.90 13.24
CA PRO A 21 -3.44 -0.28 14.28
C PRO A 21 -2.14 -1.04 14.57
N GLU A 22 -2.05 -2.32 14.21
CA GLU A 22 -0.83 -3.11 14.29
C GLU A 22 0.24 -2.68 13.26
N CYS A 23 -0.17 -2.22 12.08
CA CYS A 23 0.73 -1.74 11.02
C CYS A 23 0.99 -0.23 11.11
N SER A 24 0.37 0.46 12.06
CA SER A 24 0.46 1.91 12.25
C SER A 24 1.31 2.24 13.47
N GLU A 25 1.98 3.39 13.43
CA GLU A 25 2.72 3.90 14.58
C GLU A 25 2.04 5.15 15.12
N ARG A 26 1.80 5.15 16.44
CA ARG A 26 1.07 6.24 17.13
C ARG A 26 1.96 7.40 17.55
N GLU A 27 3.28 7.26 17.40
CA GLU A 27 4.26 8.14 18.04
C GLU A 27 4.84 9.21 17.11
N GLN A 28 4.75 9.05 15.78
CA GLN A 28 5.27 10.03 14.82
C GLN A 28 4.14 10.90 14.25
N GLU A 29 4.21 12.20 14.57
CA GLU A 29 3.38 13.24 13.98
C GLU A 29 4.01 13.65 12.63
N ASP A 30 3.35 13.33 11.52
CA ASP A 30 3.83 13.56 10.13
C ASP A 30 4.99 12.66 9.64
N PRO A 31 4.83 11.33 9.66
CA PRO A 31 5.83 10.42 9.14
C PRO A 31 5.97 10.53 7.61
N GLU A 32 7.20 10.41 7.12
CA GLU A 32 7.44 10.31 5.69
C GLU A 32 6.79 9.05 5.11
N ALA A 33 6.33 9.12 3.85
CA ALA A 33 5.68 7.99 3.19
C ALA A 33 6.54 6.71 3.18
N LEU A 34 7.87 6.85 3.05
CA LEU A 34 8.81 5.72 3.11
C LEU A 34 8.80 5.04 4.47
N TYR A 35 8.71 5.81 5.55
CA TYR A 35 8.68 5.29 6.91
C TYR A 35 7.42 4.44 7.15
N ILE A 36 6.26 4.96 6.73
CA ILE A 36 4.98 4.23 6.83
C ILE A 36 5.06 2.89 6.09
N VAL A 37 5.59 2.90 4.87
CA VAL A 37 5.72 1.69 4.04
C VAL A 37 6.67 0.68 4.68
N GLU A 38 7.85 1.13 5.14
CA GLU A 38 8.83 0.25 5.77
C GLU A 38 8.28 -0.38 7.06
N LYS A 39 7.59 0.41 7.88
CA LYS A 39 6.96 -0.08 9.10
C LYS A 39 5.89 -1.13 8.79
N MET A 40 4.99 -0.83 7.85
CA MET A 40 3.94 -1.74 7.44
C MET A 40 4.52 -3.06 6.88
N LEU A 41 5.55 -2.98 6.03
CA LEU A 41 6.26 -4.15 5.51
C LEU A 41 6.90 -5.00 6.62
N LYS A 42 7.56 -4.35 7.59
CA LYS A 42 8.20 -5.03 8.73
C LYS A 42 7.18 -5.72 9.64
N THR A 43 6.06 -5.07 9.91
CA THR A 43 5.07 -5.60 10.88
C THR A 43 4.09 -6.57 10.25
N CYS A 44 3.68 -6.31 9.01
CA CYS A 44 2.56 -7.00 8.38
C CYS A 44 3.01 -7.95 7.25
N GLY A 45 4.25 -7.80 6.76
CA GLY A 45 4.79 -8.60 5.66
C GLY A 45 4.37 -8.06 4.29
N SER A 46 5.12 -8.40 3.24
CA SER A 46 4.94 -7.83 1.88
C SER A 46 3.53 -8.02 1.32
N GLU A 47 3.03 -9.26 1.34
CA GLU A 47 1.72 -9.60 0.77
C GLU A 47 0.56 -8.91 1.51
N ARG A 48 0.57 -8.93 2.86
CA ARG A 48 -0.46 -8.28 3.67
C ARG A 48 -0.41 -6.76 3.52
N SER A 49 0.80 -6.19 3.43
CA SER A 49 1.00 -4.75 3.25
C SER A 49 0.40 -4.25 1.95
N LEU A 50 0.51 -5.03 0.87
CA LEU A 50 -0.12 -4.71 -0.42
C LEU A 50 -1.65 -4.71 -0.30
N LYS A 51 -2.23 -5.76 0.30
CA LYS A 51 -3.68 -5.88 0.53
C LYS A 51 -4.23 -4.73 1.39
N ILE A 52 -3.50 -4.33 2.43
CA ILE A 52 -3.82 -3.18 3.28
C ILE A 52 -3.79 -1.87 2.47
N THR A 53 -2.74 -1.66 1.69
CA THR A 53 -2.58 -0.47 0.84
C THR A 53 -3.76 -0.34 -0.12
N LEU A 54 -4.11 -1.42 -0.82
CA LEU A 54 -5.26 -1.46 -1.72
C LEU A 54 -6.58 -1.15 -1.00
N HIS A 55 -6.80 -1.73 0.19
CA HIS A 55 -8.00 -1.45 0.98
C HIS A 55 -8.13 0.04 1.34
N ILE A 56 -7.04 0.66 1.81
CA ILE A 56 -7.03 2.08 2.17
C ILE A 56 -7.24 2.97 0.95
N LEU A 57 -6.58 2.68 -0.18
CA LEU A 57 -6.71 3.47 -1.40
C LEU A 57 -8.13 3.43 -1.98
N ARG A 58 -8.82 2.28 -1.89
CA ARG A 58 -10.24 2.15 -2.24
C ARG A 58 -11.10 3.06 -1.36
N ASN A 59 -10.85 3.10 -0.05
CA ASN A 59 -11.57 3.97 0.89
C ASN A 59 -11.29 5.46 0.64
N MET A 60 -10.07 5.80 0.24
CA MET A 60 -9.68 7.16 -0.17
C MET A 60 -10.22 7.55 -1.57
N LYS A 61 -10.94 6.66 -2.26
CA LYS A 61 -11.46 6.84 -3.62
C LYS A 61 -10.35 7.12 -4.67
N GLN A 62 -9.12 6.64 -4.43
CA GLN A 62 -7.98 6.74 -5.36
C GLN A 62 -8.03 5.59 -6.39
N LYS A 63 -9.04 5.61 -7.26
CA LYS A 63 -9.32 4.52 -8.21
C LYS A 63 -8.18 4.23 -9.17
N ASP A 64 -7.55 5.27 -9.74
CA ASP A 64 -6.48 5.10 -10.74
C ASP A 64 -5.22 4.46 -10.14
N LEU A 65 -4.88 4.85 -8.90
CA LEU A 65 -3.76 4.28 -8.17
C LEU A 65 -4.04 2.82 -7.76
N THR A 66 -5.26 2.55 -7.30
CA THR A 66 -5.70 1.19 -6.95
C THR A 66 -5.64 0.27 -8.17
N ALA A 67 -6.22 0.70 -9.29
CA ALA A 67 -6.24 -0.09 -10.53
C ALA A 67 -4.83 -0.36 -11.07
N SER A 68 -3.88 0.55 -10.84
CA SER A 68 -2.49 0.35 -11.26
C SER A 68 -1.77 -0.68 -10.39
N LEU A 69 -1.93 -0.58 -9.07
CA LEU A 69 -1.36 -1.54 -8.12
C LEU A 69 -1.96 -2.95 -8.27
N GLU A 70 -3.27 -3.07 -8.54
CA GLU A 70 -3.92 -4.36 -8.80
C GLU A 70 -3.39 -5.06 -10.06
N ARG A 71 -3.08 -4.28 -11.11
CA ARG A 71 -2.44 -4.84 -12.32
C ARG A 71 -1.04 -5.35 -12.01
N ASP A 72 -0.27 -4.62 -11.21
CA ASP A 72 1.10 -5.02 -10.85
C ASP A 72 1.09 -6.25 -9.93
N GLU A 73 0.10 -6.38 -9.03
CA GLU A 73 -0.12 -7.58 -8.22
C GLU A 73 -0.39 -8.80 -9.12
N GLN A 74 -1.33 -8.70 -10.06
CA GLN A 74 -1.66 -9.76 -11.02
C GLN A 74 -0.48 -10.11 -11.93
N HIS A 75 0.29 -9.11 -12.37
CA HIS A 75 1.43 -9.35 -13.26
C HIS A 75 2.57 -10.09 -12.53
N SER A 76 2.70 -9.92 -11.20
CA SER A 76 3.64 -10.71 -10.39
C SER A 76 3.25 -12.19 -10.32
N GLU A 77 1.95 -12.49 -10.35
CA GLU A 77 1.42 -13.87 -10.39
C GLU A 77 1.43 -14.48 -11.80
N THR A 78 1.63 -13.72 -12.87
CA THR A 78 1.72 -14.25 -14.24
C THR A 78 3.14 -14.26 -14.81
N CYS A 79 4.11 -13.64 -14.13
CA CYS A 79 5.50 -13.53 -14.62
C CYS A 79 6.29 -14.86 -14.61
N TRP A 80 5.72 -15.95 -14.10
CA TRP A 80 6.33 -17.29 -14.18
C TRP A 80 5.95 -18.06 -15.46
N GLU A 81 4.99 -17.60 -16.26
CA GLU A 81 4.58 -18.34 -17.47
C GLU A 81 5.55 -18.20 -18.66
N TRP A 82 6.46 -17.20 -18.66
CA TRP A 82 7.44 -16.99 -19.74
C TRP A 82 8.92 -17.14 -19.32
N ALA A 83 9.19 -17.79 -18.18
CA ALA A 83 10.53 -18.33 -17.95
C ALA A 83 10.68 -19.63 -18.75
N GLU A 84 10.77 -19.54 -20.08
CA GLU A 84 11.14 -20.68 -20.92
C GLU A 84 12.47 -21.26 -20.44
N PRO A 85 12.53 -22.55 -20.07
CA PRO A 85 13.80 -23.22 -19.92
C PRO A 85 14.37 -23.46 -21.32
N ALA A 86 15.41 -22.74 -21.68
CA ALA A 86 16.25 -23.09 -22.82
C ALA A 86 16.80 -24.50 -22.58
N LEU A 87 16.24 -25.48 -23.30
CA LEU A 87 16.78 -26.83 -23.49
C LEU A 87 17.86 -26.82 -24.56
#